data_AF-A0A1H8SAK7-F1
#
_entry.id   AF-A0A1H8SAK7-F1
#
_cell.length_a   1.000
_cell.length_b   1.000
_cell.length_c   1.000
_cell.angle_alpha   90.00
_cell.angle_beta   90.00
_cell.angle_gamma   90.00
#
_symmetry.space_group_name_H-M   'P 1'
#
loop_
_entity.id
_entity.type
_entity.pdbx_description
1 polymer ?
#
loop_
_entity_poly.entity_id
_entity_poly.type
_entity_poly.pdbx_seq_one_letter_code
_entity_poly.pdbx_strand_id
1 'polypeptide(L)'
;MTRPQFTLAYRLLHEEHKYDGSSLPRKAVHKLLYLLNAEAQEQGLEVDIPYFWFQYGVVTPAEADIGVDPLNAGGKASGDTGSEFEAELRPIVRRVLNRYYSTSLEEVTDETYSDAPYDVQRTWRTLDKKLQTLHDNYPDFYEVEPSRNSIEESIFDVFDVFPTARFPELESDLTKWYSMITRELNRPEMDAGGMMEVNVQFWRIFSLQLAEEHRHKMSKSEVKDVLDIESFEGARESCRRTLRSIESDALAAKFDDDGQYDTPETRAADALVEGTVKEYYLTRSN
;
A
#
# COMPACT_ATOMS: atom_id res chain seq x y z
N MET A 1 24.26 8.15 6.19
CA MET A 1 25.27 7.84 5.14
C MET A 1 24.75 8.44 3.85
N THR A 2 25.47 9.36 3.23
CA THR A 2 25.10 9.86 1.89
C THR A 2 25.27 8.75 0.87
N ARG A 3 24.29 8.57 -0.01
CA ARG A 3 24.27 7.54 -1.07
C ARG A 3 24.44 8.25 -2.42
N PRO A 4 25.67 8.42 -2.94
CA PRO A 4 25.94 9.36 -4.03
C PRO A 4 25.14 9.08 -5.30
N GLN A 5 24.95 7.79 -5.65
CA GLN A 5 24.18 7.38 -6.82
C GLN A 5 22.68 7.66 -6.67
N PHE A 6 22.12 7.43 -5.48
CA PHE A 6 20.74 7.79 -5.16
C PHE A 6 20.54 9.31 -5.22
N THR A 7 21.45 10.10 -4.63
CA THR A 7 21.46 11.56 -4.71
C THR A 7 21.51 12.05 -6.17
N LEU A 8 22.34 11.42 -7.00
CA LEU A 8 22.45 11.72 -8.43
C LEU A 8 21.14 11.39 -9.17
N ALA A 9 20.60 10.19 -8.97
CA ALA A 9 19.34 9.74 -9.57
C ALA A 9 18.18 10.67 -9.23
N TYR A 10 18.09 11.08 -7.96
CA TYR A 10 17.14 12.07 -7.48
C TYR A 10 17.28 13.40 -8.23
N ARG A 11 18.50 13.94 -8.27
CA ARG A 11 18.79 15.20 -8.96
C ARG A 11 18.43 15.12 -10.45
N LEU A 12 18.87 14.08 -11.15
CA LEU A 12 18.60 13.89 -12.57
C LEU A 12 17.10 13.80 -12.86
N LEU A 13 16.34 13.13 -11.99
CA LEU A 13 14.88 13.02 -12.14
C LEU A 13 14.20 14.39 -12.15
N HIS A 14 14.66 15.33 -11.32
CA HIS A 14 14.14 16.70 -11.29
C HIS A 14 14.72 17.57 -12.40
N GLU A 15 16.01 17.45 -12.73
CA GLU A 15 16.64 18.19 -13.84
C GLU A 15 16.00 17.87 -15.20
N GLU A 16 15.63 16.61 -15.43
CA GLU A 16 15.05 16.14 -16.69
C GLU A 16 13.51 16.29 -16.73
N HIS A 17 12.89 16.75 -15.64
CA HIS A 17 11.46 16.97 -15.59
C HIS A 17 11.05 18.14 -16.50
N LYS A 18 10.18 17.88 -17.47
CA LYS A 18 9.86 18.83 -18.57
C LYS A 18 8.93 19.99 -18.21
N TYR A 19 8.18 19.91 -17.11
CA TYR A 19 7.17 20.92 -16.78
C TYR A 19 7.74 21.96 -15.82
N ASP A 20 8.27 23.03 -16.39
CA ASP A 20 8.81 24.17 -15.65
C ASP A 20 7.77 24.71 -14.66
N GLY A 21 8.10 24.69 -13.37
CA GLY A 21 7.31 25.29 -12.29
C GLY A 21 6.40 24.34 -11.50
N SER A 22 6.23 23.08 -11.92
CA SER A 22 5.57 22.05 -11.11
C SER A 22 6.57 21.01 -10.63
N SER A 23 6.72 20.86 -9.31
CA SER A 23 7.48 19.73 -8.76
C SER A 23 6.72 18.43 -8.98
N LEU A 24 7.46 17.34 -9.17
CA LEU A 24 6.87 16.00 -9.19
C LEU A 24 6.16 15.73 -7.85
N PRO A 25 4.89 15.26 -7.85
CA PRO A 25 4.23 14.85 -6.63
C PRO A 25 5.04 13.77 -5.91
N ARG A 26 5.13 13.84 -4.58
CA ARG A 26 5.92 12.91 -3.76
C ARG A 26 5.63 11.43 -4.06
N LYS A 27 4.34 11.09 -4.26
CA LYS A 27 3.93 9.72 -4.65
C LYS A 27 4.57 9.29 -5.97
N ALA A 28 4.60 10.16 -6.98
CA ALA A 28 5.22 9.87 -8.27
C ALA A 28 6.73 9.66 -8.10
N VAL A 29 7.40 10.52 -7.33
CA VAL A 29 8.85 10.41 -7.06
C VAL A 29 9.23 9.01 -6.55
N HIS A 30 8.49 8.47 -5.58
CA HIS A 30 8.75 7.11 -5.06
C HIS A 30 8.68 6.03 -6.15
N LYS A 31 7.66 6.08 -7.01
CA LYS A 31 7.48 5.11 -8.10
C LYS A 31 8.56 5.25 -9.17
N LEU A 32 8.87 6.48 -9.58
CA LEU A 32 9.85 6.75 -10.62
C LEU A 32 11.26 6.36 -10.18
N LEU A 33 11.63 6.60 -8.93
CA LEU A 33 12.92 6.15 -8.38
C LEU A 33 13.01 4.63 -8.31
N TYR A 34 11.92 3.94 -7.96
CA TYR A 34 11.89 2.48 -7.98
C TYR A 34 12.05 1.93 -9.40
N LEU A 35 11.28 2.43 -10.37
CA LEU A 35 11.38 2.03 -11.78
C LEU A 35 12.77 2.35 -12.36
N LEU A 36 13.34 3.50 -12.01
CA LEU A 36 14.69 3.87 -12.39
C LEU A 36 15.72 2.86 -11.86
N ASN A 37 15.57 2.40 -10.62
CA ASN A 37 16.43 1.36 -10.07
C ASN A 37 16.29 0.04 -10.83
N ALA A 38 15.07 -0.38 -11.15
CA ALA A 38 14.80 -1.60 -11.91
C ALA A 38 15.39 -1.52 -13.32
N GLU A 39 15.08 -0.47 -14.09
CA GLU A 39 15.62 -0.28 -15.45
C GLU A 39 17.15 -0.18 -15.46
N ALA A 40 17.75 0.49 -14.47
CA ALA A 40 19.20 0.59 -14.36
C ALA A 40 19.84 -0.77 -14.11
N GLN A 41 19.26 -1.58 -13.21
CA GLN A 41 19.74 -2.94 -12.93
C GLN A 41 19.64 -3.85 -14.17
N GLU A 42 18.57 -3.74 -14.96
CA GLU A 42 18.43 -4.47 -16.24
C GLU A 42 19.53 -4.11 -17.25
N GLN A 43 20.03 -2.88 -17.21
CA GLN A 43 21.14 -2.39 -18.03
C GLN A 43 22.52 -2.62 -17.39
N GLY A 44 22.60 -3.28 -16.23
CA GLY A 44 23.84 -3.54 -15.52
C GLY A 44 24.42 -2.31 -14.81
N LEU A 45 23.61 -1.27 -14.60
CA LEU A 45 23.98 -0.03 -13.91
C LEU A 45 23.47 -0.06 -12.46
N GLU A 46 24.39 -0.08 -11.50
CA GLU A 46 24.06 -0.10 -10.07
C GLU A 46 23.81 1.33 -9.55
N VAL A 47 22.55 1.67 -9.23
CA VAL A 47 22.14 3.01 -8.74
C VAL A 47 21.81 3.00 -7.22
N ASP A 48 21.66 1.81 -6.64
CA ASP A 48 21.55 1.57 -5.20
C ASP A 48 20.45 2.40 -4.48
N ILE A 49 19.27 2.50 -5.11
CA ILE A 49 18.15 3.30 -4.60
C ILE A 49 17.44 2.56 -3.45
N PRO A 50 17.44 3.08 -2.21
CA PRO A 50 16.67 2.50 -1.10
C PRO A 50 15.17 2.58 -1.33
N TYR A 51 14.47 1.52 -0.95
CA TYR A 51 13.02 1.52 -0.90
C TYR A 51 12.48 0.49 0.11
N PHE A 52 11.21 0.63 0.46
CA PHE A 52 10.45 -0.40 1.16
C PHE A 52 9.00 -0.39 0.67
N TRP A 53 8.25 -1.45 0.97
CA TRP A 53 6.84 -1.58 0.56
C TRP A 53 5.90 -1.13 1.67
N PHE A 54 4.97 -0.21 1.37
CA PHE A 54 4.02 0.28 2.35
C PHE A 54 2.73 0.82 1.72
N GLN A 55 1.58 0.28 2.16
CA GLN A 55 0.20 0.63 1.79
C GLN A 55 -0.07 0.70 0.28
N TYR A 56 0.38 1.76 -0.37
CA TYR A 56 0.12 2.04 -1.78
C TYR A 56 1.32 1.72 -2.67
N GLY A 57 2.16 0.78 -2.25
CA GLY A 57 3.31 0.22 -2.97
C GLY A 57 4.66 0.71 -2.44
N VAL A 58 5.65 0.82 -3.34
CA VAL A 58 7.02 1.23 -2.97
C VAL A 58 7.12 2.67 -2.48
N VAL A 59 7.96 2.87 -1.45
CA VAL A 59 8.30 4.16 -0.83
C VAL A 59 9.82 4.27 -0.77
N THR A 60 10.34 5.42 -1.20
CA THR A 60 11.76 5.79 -1.07
C THR A 60 11.92 6.85 0.02
N PRO A 61 13.11 7.01 0.63
CA PRO A 61 13.39 8.09 1.59
C PRO A 61 13.08 9.49 1.04
N ALA A 62 12.79 10.43 1.94
CA ALA A 62 12.36 11.77 1.59
C ALA A 62 13.52 12.70 1.18
N GLU A 63 13.20 13.78 0.48
CA GLU A 63 14.14 14.83 0.00
C GLU A 63 15.11 15.32 1.08
N ALA A 64 14.60 15.57 2.29
CA ALA A 64 15.38 16.06 3.41
C ALA A 64 16.50 15.10 3.83
N ASP A 65 16.29 13.79 3.66
CA ASP A 65 17.26 12.75 4.01
C ASP A 65 18.39 12.64 2.96
N ILE A 66 18.17 13.20 1.77
CA ILE A 66 19.09 13.15 0.63
C ILE A 66 20.05 14.35 0.64
N GLY A 67 19.74 15.39 1.43
CA GLY A 67 20.55 16.62 1.52
C GLY A 67 20.59 17.42 0.21
N VAL A 68 19.59 17.24 -0.66
CA VAL A 68 19.45 17.94 -1.94
C VAL A 68 18.28 18.91 -1.83
N ASP A 69 18.57 20.19 -2.02
CA ASP A 69 17.54 21.20 -2.26
C ASP A 69 17.08 21.08 -3.73
N PRO A 70 15.84 20.64 -4.01
CA PRO A 70 15.34 20.47 -5.38
C PRO A 70 15.39 21.77 -6.19
N LEU A 71 15.33 22.93 -5.52
CA LEU A 71 15.37 24.26 -6.15
C LEU A 71 16.79 24.77 -6.40
N ASN A 72 17.81 24.13 -5.82
CA ASN A 72 19.24 24.42 -6.03
C ASN A 72 19.98 23.28 -6.74
N ALA A 73 19.25 22.40 -7.45
CA ALA A 73 19.79 21.26 -8.20
C ALA A 73 20.84 21.62 -9.28
N GLY A 74 21.03 22.91 -9.59
CA GLY A 74 22.13 23.40 -10.43
C GLY A 74 23.50 23.49 -9.74
N GLY A 75 23.56 23.26 -8.42
CA GLY A 75 24.83 23.16 -7.68
C GLY A 75 25.44 21.78 -7.87
N LYS A 76 26.67 21.72 -8.42
CA LYS A 76 27.46 20.49 -8.52
C LYS A 76 27.42 19.72 -7.19
N ALA A 77 26.77 18.57 -7.18
CA ALA A 77 26.82 17.66 -6.05
C ALA A 77 28.29 17.37 -5.73
N SER A 78 28.67 17.61 -4.47
CA SER A 78 29.99 17.28 -3.95
C SER A 78 30.05 15.77 -3.71
N GLY A 79 30.08 15.01 -4.81
CA GLY A 79 30.14 13.56 -4.84
C GLY A 79 30.57 13.17 -6.24
N ASP A 80 31.78 12.66 -6.38
CA ASP A 80 32.41 12.26 -7.62
C ASP A 80 31.78 10.94 -8.15
N THR A 81 30.48 10.94 -8.42
CA THR A 81 29.91 9.99 -9.37
C THR A 81 30.39 10.45 -10.73
N GLY A 82 31.38 9.76 -11.29
CA GLY A 82 32.08 10.19 -12.50
C GLY A 82 31.12 10.57 -13.64
N SER A 83 31.54 11.56 -14.44
CA SER A 83 30.77 12.10 -15.59
C SER A 83 30.20 11.02 -16.54
N GLU A 84 30.83 9.85 -16.59
CA GLU A 84 30.40 8.70 -17.40
C GLU A 84 29.14 8.03 -16.83
N PHE A 85 29.09 7.78 -15.52
CA PHE A 85 27.92 7.19 -14.85
C PHE A 85 26.69 8.09 -14.97
N GLU A 86 26.86 9.42 -14.83
CA GLU A 86 25.78 10.37 -15.08
C GLU A 86 25.27 10.31 -16.53
N ALA A 87 26.19 10.22 -17.50
CA ALA A 87 25.85 10.12 -18.91
C ALA A 87 25.11 8.82 -19.25
N GLU A 88 25.41 7.72 -18.55
CA GLU A 88 24.71 6.43 -18.68
C GLU A 88 23.33 6.44 -18.00
N LEU A 89 23.21 7.09 -16.83
CA LEU A 89 21.96 7.13 -16.05
C LEU A 89 20.91 8.07 -16.67
N ARG A 90 21.34 9.22 -17.20
CA ARG A 90 20.44 10.27 -17.73
C ARG A 90 19.48 9.77 -18.84
N PRO A 91 19.90 8.94 -19.81
CA PRO A 91 18.99 8.28 -20.75
C PRO A 91 17.91 7.42 -20.09
N ILE A 92 18.25 6.69 -19.02
CA ILE A 92 17.30 5.84 -18.27
C ILE A 92 16.26 6.71 -17.57
N VAL A 93 16.71 7.77 -16.89
CA VAL A 93 15.84 8.77 -16.26
C VAL A 93 14.84 9.35 -17.27
N ARG A 94 15.30 9.73 -18.46
CA ARG A 94 14.43 10.25 -19.52
C ARG A 94 13.39 9.24 -19.98
N ARG A 95 13.73 7.94 -20.07
CA ARG A 95 12.76 6.90 -20.44
C ARG A 95 11.69 6.72 -19.37
N VAL A 96 12.08 6.62 -18.10
CA VAL A 96 11.15 6.52 -16.97
C VAL A 96 10.22 7.74 -16.92
N LEU A 97 10.74 8.95 -17.10
CA LEU A 97 9.92 10.17 -17.17
C LEU A 97 9.00 10.21 -18.39
N ASN A 98 9.49 9.84 -19.58
CA ASN A 98 8.65 9.78 -20.77
C ASN A 98 7.51 8.78 -20.59
N ARG A 99 7.77 7.64 -19.94
CA ARG A 99 6.74 6.66 -19.59
C ARG A 99 5.68 7.30 -18.70
N TYR A 100 6.10 7.91 -17.59
CA TYR A 100 5.22 8.66 -16.68
C TYR A 100 4.38 9.74 -17.36
N TYR A 101 4.92 10.44 -18.37
CA TYR A 101 4.16 11.45 -19.11
C TYR A 101 3.20 10.85 -20.14
N SER A 102 3.50 9.66 -20.64
CA SER A 102 2.66 8.96 -21.62
C SER A 102 1.52 8.15 -21.00
N THR A 103 1.57 7.93 -19.68
CA THR A 103 0.61 7.12 -18.92
C THR A 103 0.10 7.91 -17.71
N SER A 104 -0.82 7.32 -16.95
CA SER A 104 -1.22 7.87 -15.65
C SER A 104 -0.28 7.42 -14.52
N LEU A 105 -0.26 8.16 -13.39
CA LEU A 105 0.41 7.71 -12.16
C LEU A 105 -0.18 6.40 -11.65
N GLU A 106 -1.46 6.16 -11.95
CA GLU A 106 -2.15 4.93 -11.59
C GLU A 106 -1.59 3.73 -12.34
N GLU A 107 -1.41 3.83 -13.66
CA GLU A 107 -0.80 2.77 -14.47
C GLU A 107 0.65 2.48 -14.04
N VAL A 108 1.41 3.54 -13.72
CA VAL A 108 2.75 3.39 -13.13
C VAL A 108 2.69 2.67 -11.79
N THR A 109 1.68 2.96 -10.97
CA THR A 109 1.50 2.29 -9.67
C THR A 109 1.14 0.82 -9.85
N ASP A 110 0.20 0.50 -10.73
CA ASP A 110 -0.20 -0.87 -11.06
C ASP A 110 0.96 -1.69 -11.59
N GLU A 111 1.82 -1.10 -12.43
CA GLU A 111 3.07 -1.74 -12.83
C GLU A 111 3.95 -2.04 -11.63
N THR A 112 4.17 -1.10 -10.70
CA THR A 112 5.00 -1.42 -9.54
C THR A 112 4.46 -2.62 -8.77
N TYR A 113 3.14 -2.79 -8.69
CA TYR A 113 2.51 -3.95 -8.03
C TYR A 113 2.76 -5.30 -8.71
N SER A 114 3.22 -5.36 -9.97
CA SER A 114 3.67 -6.64 -10.56
C SER A 114 4.84 -7.24 -9.78
N ASP A 115 5.68 -6.38 -9.22
CA ASP A 115 6.88 -6.73 -8.48
C ASP A 115 6.63 -6.80 -6.97
N ALA A 116 5.36 -6.74 -6.55
CA ALA A 116 4.97 -6.84 -5.16
C ALA A 116 5.43 -8.18 -4.54
N PRO A 117 6.02 -8.16 -3.33
CA PRO A 117 6.52 -9.36 -2.65
C PRO A 117 5.49 -10.48 -2.47
N TYR A 118 4.21 -10.13 -2.35
CA TYR A 118 3.13 -11.10 -2.14
C TYR A 118 1.91 -10.78 -3.00
N ASP A 119 1.24 -11.82 -3.48
CA ASP A 119 0.06 -11.74 -4.34
C ASP A 119 -1.09 -10.95 -3.71
N VAL A 120 -1.24 -11.05 -2.39
CA VAL A 120 -2.24 -10.30 -1.61
C VAL A 120 -2.18 -8.79 -1.84
N GLN A 121 -1.02 -8.22 -2.18
CA GLN A 121 -0.90 -6.80 -2.48
C GLN A 121 -1.63 -6.41 -3.78
N ARG A 122 -1.59 -7.28 -4.79
CA ARG A 122 -2.32 -7.07 -6.05
C ARG A 122 -3.82 -7.25 -5.83
N THR A 123 -4.20 -8.33 -5.15
CA THR A 123 -5.61 -8.63 -4.84
C THR A 123 -6.24 -7.55 -3.97
N TRP A 124 -5.51 -7.06 -2.96
CA TRP A 124 -5.97 -5.96 -2.12
C TRP A 124 -6.14 -4.66 -2.93
N ARG A 125 -5.23 -4.36 -3.86
CA ARG A 125 -5.36 -3.16 -4.72
C ARG A 125 -6.65 -3.20 -5.55
N THR A 126 -7.05 -4.37 -6.03
CA THR A 126 -8.35 -4.54 -6.73
C THR A 126 -9.53 -4.24 -5.80
N LEU A 127 -9.54 -4.77 -4.57
CA LEU A 127 -10.57 -4.46 -3.59
C LEU A 127 -10.60 -2.95 -3.24
N ASP A 128 -9.43 -2.37 -2.99
CA ASP A 128 -9.27 -0.96 -2.65
C ASP A 128 -9.81 -0.02 -3.76
N LYS A 129 -9.55 -0.30 -5.04
CA LYS A 129 -10.15 0.44 -6.17
C LYS A 129 -11.68 0.36 -6.16
N LYS A 130 -12.24 -0.81 -5.88
CA LYS A 130 -13.70 -1.01 -5.82
C LYS A 130 -14.30 -0.18 -4.69
N LEU A 131 -13.71 -0.23 -3.50
CA LEU A 131 -14.17 0.54 -2.34
C LEU A 131 -14.00 2.05 -2.55
N GLN A 132 -12.91 2.51 -3.19
CA GLN A 132 -12.70 3.92 -3.50
C GLN A 132 -13.74 4.46 -4.49
N THR A 133 -14.12 3.66 -5.50
CA THR A 133 -15.18 4.04 -6.46
C THR A 133 -16.55 4.20 -5.80
N LEU A 134 -16.80 3.53 -4.67
CA LEU A 134 -18.06 3.66 -3.91
C LEU A 134 -18.05 4.80 -2.89
N HIS A 135 -16.93 5.50 -2.74
CA HIS A 135 -16.73 6.45 -1.67
C HIS A 135 -16.58 7.87 -2.23
N ASP A 136 -17.55 8.75 -1.95
CA ASP A 136 -17.70 10.10 -2.53
C ASP A 136 -16.45 11.01 -2.51
N ASN A 137 -15.53 10.78 -1.56
CA ASN A 137 -14.29 11.55 -1.41
C ASN A 137 -13.10 11.03 -2.24
N TYR A 138 -13.25 9.93 -2.99
CA TYR A 138 -12.18 9.35 -3.79
C TYR A 138 -12.51 9.42 -5.29
N PRO A 139 -11.49 9.48 -6.17
CA PRO A 139 -11.72 9.42 -7.60
C PRO A 139 -12.27 8.06 -8.01
N ASP A 140 -13.21 8.05 -8.95
CA ASP A 140 -13.76 6.83 -9.54
C ASP A 140 -12.67 6.10 -10.34
N PHE A 141 -12.46 4.81 -10.02
CA PHE A 141 -11.54 3.96 -10.78
C PHE A 141 -12.27 3.15 -11.86
N TYR A 142 -13.59 2.97 -11.70
CA TYR A 142 -14.43 2.24 -12.64
C TYR A 142 -15.54 3.14 -13.17
N GLU A 143 -15.84 3.04 -14.46
CA GLU A 143 -16.97 3.74 -15.09
C GLU A 143 -18.33 3.27 -14.56
N VAL A 144 -18.37 2.07 -13.98
CA VAL A 144 -19.57 1.44 -13.42
C VAL A 144 -19.29 1.09 -11.97
N GLU A 145 -20.21 1.49 -11.09
CA GLU A 145 -20.15 1.15 -9.67
C GLU A 145 -20.05 -0.38 -9.45
N PRO A 146 -19.10 -0.85 -8.63
CA PRO A 146 -18.97 -2.25 -8.30
C PRO A 146 -20.22 -2.80 -7.61
N SER A 147 -20.70 -3.96 -8.05
CA SER A 147 -21.80 -4.66 -7.38
C SER A 147 -21.37 -5.26 -6.04
N ARG A 148 -22.33 -5.47 -5.13
CA ARG A 148 -22.11 -6.14 -3.84
C ARG A 148 -21.37 -7.48 -4.00
N ASN A 149 -21.83 -8.34 -4.92
CA ASN A 149 -21.18 -9.64 -5.18
C ASN A 149 -19.74 -9.48 -5.68
N SER A 150 -19.46 -8.48 -6.52
CA SER A 150 -18.10 -8.23 -7.01
C SER A 150 -17.16 -7.79 -5.88
N ILE A 151 -17.67 -7.08 -4.87
CA ILE A 151 -16.89 -6.70 -3.69
C ILE A 151 -16.68 -7.90 -2.78
N GLU A 152 -17.73 -8.70 -2.55
CA GLU A 152 -17.66 -9.94 -1.77
C GLU A 152 -16.62 -10.90 -2.33
N GLU A 153 -16.60 -11.13 -3.65
CA GLU A 153 -15.59 -11.93 -4.34
C GLU A 153 -14.18 -11.39 -4.06
N SER A 154 -13.96 -10.07 -4.15
CA SER A 154 -12.64 -9.50 -3.87
C SER A 154 -12.24 -9.53 -2.39
N ILE A 155 -13.19 -9.47 -1.46
CA ILE A 155 -12.91 -9.67 -0.03
C ILE A 155 -12.44 -11.12 0.18
N PHE A 156 -13.14 -12.09 -0.42
CA PHE A 156 -12.78 -13.50 -0.36
C PHE A 156 -11.41 -13.74 -0.99
N ASP A 157 -11.14 -13.18 -2.17
CA ASP A 157 -9.85 -13.33 -2.84
C ASP A 157 -8.71 -12.83 -1.96
N VAL A 158 -8.85 -11.66 -1.32
CA VAL A 158 -7.82 -11.13 -0.39
C VAL A 158 -7.60 -12.08 0.78
N PHE A 159 -8.67 -12.63 1.36
CA PHE A 159 -8.59 -13.57 2.46
C PHE A 159 -7.88 -14.87 2.05
N ASP A 160 -8.22 -15.44 0.89
CA ASP A 160 -7.69 -16.72 0.41
C ASP A 160 -6.20 -16.63 0.04
N VAL A 161 -5.79 -15.55 -0.62
CA VAL A 161 -4.38 -15.37 -1.03
C VAL A 161 -3.49 -14.80 0.08
N PHE A 162 -4.05 -14.47 1.26
CA PHE A 162 -3.26 -13.90 2.34
C PHE A 162 -2.17 -14.89 2.78
N PRO A 163 -0.90 -14.47 2.88
CA PRO A 163 0.22 -15.37 3.17
C PRO A 163 0.32 -15.72 4.68
N THR A 164 -0.72 -16.32 5.26
CA THR A 164 -0.80 -16.66 6.70
C THR A 164 0.32 -17.59 7.15
N ALA A 165 0.82 -18.48 6.29
CA ALA A 165 1.97 -19.31 6.60
C ALA A 165 3.26 -18.49 6.86
N ARG A 166 3.39 -17.31 6.22
CA ARG A 166 4.52 -16.40 6.39
C ARG A 166 4.31 -15.42 7.55
N PHE A 167 3.06 -15.02 7.79
CA PHE A 167 2.64 -14.06 8.81
C PHE A 167 1.54 -14.63 9.73
N PRO A 168 1.82 -15.72 10.46
CA PRO A 168 0.82 -16.36 11.31
C PRO A 168 0.31 -15.44 12.42
N GLU A 169 1.12 -14.48 12.86
CA GLU A 169 0.74 -13.48 13.86
C GLU A 169 -0.40 -12.54 13.41
N LEU A 170 -0.65 -12.44 12.10
CA LEU A 170 -1.70 -11.59 11.53
C LEU A 170 -3.01 -12.35 11.25
N GLU A 171 -3.07 -13.66 11.53
CA GLU A 171 -4.24 -14.48 11.27
C GLU A 171 -5.50 -14.00 11.99
N SER A 172 -5.35 -13.61 13.27
CA SER A 172 -6.45 -13.03 14.05
C SER A 172 -6.87 -11.66 13.52
N ASP A 173 -5.91 -10.85 13.03
CA ASP A 173 -6.19 -9.54 12.45
C ASP A 173 -6.96 -9.71 11.12
N LEU A 174 -6.56 -10.69 10.29
CA LEU A 174 -7.21 -11.03 9.02
C LEU A 174 -8.64 -11.54 9.23
N THR A 175 -8.84 -12.48 10.16
CA THR A 175 -10.18 -13.03 10.46
C THR A 175 -11.11 -11.93 10.94
N LYS A 176 -10.60 -11.04 11.81
CA LYS A 176 -11.37 -9.90 12.30
C LYS A 176 -11.73 -8.93 11.17
N TRP A 177 -10.77 -8.59 10.32
CA TRP A 177 -11.00 -7.76 9.14
C TRP A 177 -12.09 -8.35 8.24
N TYR A 178 -12.01 -9.65 7.93
CA TYR A 178 -12.98 -10.36 7.09
C TYR A 178 -14.40 -10.29 7.67
N SER A 179 -14.56 -10.57 8.96
CA SER A 179 -15.88 -10.49 9.62
C SER A 179 -16.42 -9.06 9.63
N MET A 180 -15.58 -8.07 9.95
CA MET A 180 -15.99 -6.67 10.00
C MET A 180 -16.39 -6.15 8.61
N ILE A 181 -15.55 -6.35 7.59
CA ILE A 181 -15.83 -5.81 6.24
C ILE A 181 -17.05 -6.50 5.59
N THR A 182 -17.22 -7.81 5.81
CA THR A 182 -18.40 -8.56 5.34
C THR A 182 -19.68 -8.10 6.04
N ARG A 183 -19.61 -7.74 7.33
CA ARG A 183 -20.74 -7.14 8.05
C ARG A 183 -21.12 -5.79 7.45
N GLU A 184 -20.15 -4.92 7.20
CA GLU A 184 -20.39 -3.60 6.58
C GLU A 184 -20.99 -3.73 5.17
N LEU A 185 -20.50 -4.67 4.37
CA LEU A 185 -21.03 -4.98 3.03
C LEU A 185 -22.50 -5.42 3.07
N ASN A 186 -22.87 -6.21 4.09
CA ASN A 186 -24.19 -6.83 4.21
C ASN A 186 -25.23 -5.99 4.95
N ARG A 187 -24.91 -4.75 5.32
CA ARG A 187 -25.91 -3.81 5.85
C ARG A 187 -27.03 -3.55 4.82
N PRO A 188 -28.27 -3.23 5.26
CA PRO A 188 -29.37 -2.92 4.37
C PRO A 188 -29.01 -1.79 3.38
N GLU A 189 -28.38 -0.74 3.91
CA GLU A 189 -27.68 0.27 3.13
C GLU A 189 -26.17 0.01 3.27
N MET A 190 -25.49 -0.19 2.14
CA MET A 190 -24.07 -0.51 2.11
C MET A 190 -23.24 0.67 2.65
N ASP A 191 -22.44 0.42 3.69
CA ASP A 191 -21.61 1.44 4.33
C ASP A 191 -20.20 1.47 3.72
N ALA A 192 -20.04 2.18 2.59
CA ALA A 192 -18.75 2.31 1.90
C ALA A 192 -17.67 2.98 2.77
N GLY A 193 -18.07 3.94 3.62
CA GLY A 193 -17.17 4.59 4.57
C GLY A 193 -16.63 3.61 5.62
N GLY A 194 -17.53 2.84 6.25
CA GLY A 194 -17.16 1.81 7.21
C GLY A 194 -16.29 0.71 6.60
N MET A 195 -16.62 0.23 5.39
CA MET A 195 -15.79 -0.74 4.67
C MET A 195 -14.38 -0.19 4.39
N MET A 196 -14.28 1.06 3.93
CA MET A 196 -13.00 1.70 3.64
C MET A 196 -12.15 1.84 4.91
N GLU A 197 -12.75 2.30 6.01
CA GLU A 197 -12.04 2.49 7.26
C GLU A 197 -11.47 1.16 7.78
N VAL A 198 -12.30 0.11 7.85
CA VAL A 198 -11.86 -1.23 8.25
C VAL A 198 -10.76 -1.76 7.34
N ASN A 199 -10.93 -1.59 6.02
CA ASN A 199 -9.97 -2.06 5.03
C ASN A 199 -8.60 -1.38 5.18
N VAL A 200 -8.57 -0.05 5.33
CA VAL A 200 -7.34 0.72 5.48
C VAL A 200 -6.61 0.40 6.77
N GLN A 201 -7.33 0.20 7.90
CA GLN A 201 -6.68 -0.13 9.17
C GLN A 201 -6.01 -1.51 9.13
N PHE A 202 -6.70 -2.54 8.63
CA PHE A 202 -6.09 -3.86 8.47
C PHE A 202 -4.90 -3.81 7.50
N TRP A 203 -5.07 -3.16 6.36
CA TRP A 203 -4.00 -3.03 5.37
C TRP A 203 -2.78 -2.31 5.92
N ARG A 204 -2.98 -1.32 6.81
CA ARG A 204 -1.90 -0.65 7.52
C ARG A 204 -1.15 -1.61 8.45
N ILE A 205 -1.83 -2.49 9.16
CA ILE A 205 -1.19 -3.51 10.03
C ILE A 205 -0.25 -4.39 9.19
N PHE A 206 -0.77 -4.96 8.11
CA PHE A 206 0.03 -5.80 7.21
C PHE A 206 1.16 -5.02 6.55
N SER A 207 0.89 -3.80 6.06
CA SER A 207 1.90 -2.95 5.43
C SER A 207 3.04 -2.56 6.38
N LEU A 208 2.77 -2.41 7.68
CA LEU A 208 3.82 -2.16 8.67
C LEU A 208 4.73 -3.38 8.85
N GLN A 209 4.17 -4.59 8.87
CA GLN A 209 4.94 -5.84 8.85
C GLN A 209 5.79 -5.94 7.58
N LEU A 210 5.18 -5.63 6.43
CA LEU A 210 5.84 -5.67 5.13
C LEU A 210 6.99 -4.65 5.06
N ALA A 211 6.77 -3.41 5.48
CA ALA A 211 7.79 -2.37 5.53
C ALA A 211 8.96 -2.75 6.46
N GLU A 212 8.65 -3.43 7.57
CA GLU A 212 9.65 -3.93 8.49
C GLU A 212 10.51 -5.03 7.85
N GLU A 213 9.92 -5.97 7.10
CA GLU A 213 10.64 -7.13 6.54
C GLU A 213 11.27 -6.88 5.16
N HIS A 214 10.53 -6.22 4.26
CA HIS A 214 10.86 -6.00 2.85
C HIS A 214 11.41 -4.59 2.62
N ARG A 215 12.54 -4.32 3.27
CA ARG A 215 13.29 -3.06 3.17
C ARG A 215 14.57 -3.28 2.36
N HIS A 216 14.63 -2.67 1.18
CA HIS A 216 15.79 -2.74 0.32
C HIS A 216 16.82 -1.69 0.72
N LYS A 217 18.01 -2.15 1.12
CA LYS A 217 19.14 -1.28 1.52
C LYS A 217 18.75 -0.25 2.59
N MET A 218 17.78 -0.53 3.45
CA MET A 218 17.37 0.35 4.55
C MET A 218 17.42 -0.39 5.88
N SER A 219 17.86 0.31 6.92
CA SER A 219 17.74 -0.15 8.30
C SER A 219 16.29 0.00 8.79
N LYS A 220 15.94 -0.71 9.86
CA LYS A 220 14.63 -0.53 10.51
C LYS A 220 14.44 0.89 11.03
N SER A 221 15.51 1.57 11.48
CA SER A 221 15.42 2.95 11.95
C SER A 221 15.06 3.90 10.83
N GLU A 222 15.76 3.81 9.69
CA GLU A 222 15.47 4.66 8.52
C GLU A 222 14.02 4.51 8.05
N VAL A 223 13.47 3.29 8.02
CA VAL A 223 12.05 3.08 7.64
C VAL A 223 11.10 3.72 8.66
N LYS A 224 11.38 3.60 9.96
CA LYS A 224 10.57 4.24 11.01
C LYS A 224 10.60 5.76 10.92
N ASP A 225 11.76 6.35 10.63
CA ASP A 225 11.92 7.78 10.46
C ASP A 225 11.10 8.27 9.24
N VAL A 226 11.14 7.53 8.12
CA VAL A 226 10.33 7.85 6.92
C VAL A 226 8.82 7.72 7.19
N LEU A 227 8.41 6.74 7.99
CA LEU A 227 7.02 6.50 8.36
C LEU A 227 6.52 7.39 9.51
N ASP A 228 7.41 8.15 10.14
CA ASP A 228 7.14 8.95 11.35
C ASP A 228 6.51 8.12 12.47
N ILE A 229 7.16 7.00 12.83
CA ILE A 229 6.71 6.11 13.90
C ILE A 229 7.82 5.80 14.91
N GLU A 230 7.46 5.72 16.19
CA GLU A 230 8.41 5.32 17.24
C GLU A 230 8.79 3.84 17.14
N SER A 231 7.79 2.99 16.85
CA SER A 231 7.95 1.53 16.70
C SER A 231 6.91 0.94 15.76
N PHE A 232 7.29 -0.11 15.02
CA PHE A 232 6.37 -0.87 14.17
C PHE A 232 5.24 -1.49 14.97
N GLU A 233 5.54 -2.13 16.11
CA GLU A 233 4.52 -2.76 16.94
C GLU A 233 3.55 -1.75 17.55
N GLY A 234 4.04 -0.61 18.04
CA GLY A 234 3.18 0.45 18.56
C GLY A 234 2.22 1.00 17.49
N ALA A 235 2.70 1.14 16.25
CA ALA A 235 1.88 1.56 15.12
C ALA A 235 0.84 0.49 14.73
N ARG A 236 1.22 -0.80 14.67
CA ARG A 236 0.29 -1.91 14.44
C ARG A 236 -0.79 -1.95 15.52
N GLU A 237 -0.40 -1.85 16.79
CA GLU A 237 -1.32 -1.87 17.92
C GLU A 237 -2.27 -0.67 17.92
N SER A 238 -1.83 0.48 17.40
CA SER A 238 -2.72 1.62 17.21
C SER A 238 -3.83 1.33 16.20
N CYS A 239 -3.51 0.68 15.09
CA CYS A 239 -4.49 0.26 14.10
C CYS A 239 -5.46 -0.79 14.68
N ARG A 240 -4.94 -1.75 15.46
CA ARG A 240 -5.76 -2.76 16.17
C ARG A 240 -6.71 -2.12 17.17
N ARG A 241 -6.27 -1.08 17.90
CA ARG A 241 -7.14 -0.29 18.79
C ARG A 241 -8.27 0.37 18.02
N THR A 242 -7.99 0.97 16.86
CA THR A 242 -9.02 1.55 16.00
C THR A 242 -10.01 0.49 15.53
N LEU A 243 -9.56 -0.66 15.03
CA LEU A 243 -10.45 -1.78 14.64
C LEU A 243 -11.32 -2.27 15.80
N ARG A 244 -10.78 -2.34 17.03
CA ARG A 244 -11.57 -2.68 18.23
C ARG A 244 -12.61 -1.60 18.56
N SER A 245 -12.30 -0.32 18.37
CA SER A 245 -13.27 0.76 18.56
C SER A 245 -14.41 0.66 17.56
N ILE A 246 -14.10 0.55 16.26
CA ILE A 246 -15.09 0.41 15.19
C ILE A 246 -16.01 -0.78 15.45
N GLU A 247 -15.47 -1.92 15.89
CA GLU A 247 -16.26 -3.09 16.24
C GLU A 247 -17.16 -2.84 17.46
N SER A 248 -16.63 -2.23 18.52
CA SER A 248 -17.39 -1.90 19.72
C SER A 248 -18.54 -0.93 19.41
N ASP A 249 -18.29 0.10 18.61
CA ASP A 249 -19.29 1.10 18.23
C ASP A 249 -20.40 0.47 17.38
N ALA A 250 -20.03 -0.42 16.44
CA ALA A 250 -21.01 -1.17 15.64
C ALA A 250 -21.86 -2.14 16.48
N LEU A 251 -21.28 -2.78 17.49
CA LEU A 251 -22.02 -3.65 18.41
C LEU A 251 -22.94 -2.82 19.32
N ALA A 252 -22.46 -1.71 19.88
CA ALA A 252 -23.26 -0.82 20.70
C ALA A 252 -24.49 -0.30 19.92
N ALA A 253 -24.30 0.12 18.66
CA ALA A 253 -25.39 0.54 17.79
C ALA A 253 -26.44 -0.56 17.59
N LYS A 254 -26.03 -1.83 17.46
CA LYS A 254 -26.96 -2.97 17.35
C LYS A 254 -27.78 -3.20 18.63
N PHE A 255 -27.17 -3.04 19.81
CA PHE A 255 -27.85 -3.25 21.10
C PHE A 255 -28.67 -2.03 21.55
N ASP A 256 -28.34 -0.82 21.07
CA ASP A 256 -29.14 0.38 21.29
C ASP A 256 -30.35 0.42 20.32
N ASP A 257 -30.26 -0.22 19.16
CA ASP A 257 -31.32 -0.35 18.14
C ASP A 257 -32.14 -1.65 18.28
N ASP A 258 -32.22 -2.20 19.51
CA ASP A 258 -33.02 -3.39 19.89
C ASP A 258 -34.54 -3.14 19.84
N GLY A 259 -34.98 -2.49 18.77
CA GLY A 259 -36.32 -2.53 18.23
C GLY A 259 -36.47 -3.29 16.92
N GLN A 260 -35.42 -3.55 16.10
CA GLN A 260 -35.70 -4.08 14.75
C GLN A 260 -34.65 -4.86 13.91
N TYR A 261 -33.49 -5.29 14.39
CA TYR A 261 -32.52 -6.02 13.52
C TYR A 261 -31.89 -7.31 14.09
N ASP A 262 -32.59 -8.02 14.98
CA ASP A 262 -32.20 -9.37 15.39
C ASP A 262 -32.89 -10.45 14.53
N THR A 263 -32.65 -10.46 13.22
CA THR A 263 -33.22 -11.51 12.37
C THR A 263 -32.38 -12.80 12.43
N PRO A 264 -33.02 -13.99 12.35
CA PRO A 264 -32.33 -15.27 12.37
C PRO A 264 -31.26 -15.43 11.29
N GLU A 265 -31.36 -14.70 10.17
CA GLU A 265 -30.41 -14.76 9.06
C GLU A 265 -29.04 -14.15 9.42
N THR A 266 -29.00 -13.05 10.18
CA THR A 266 -27.74 -12.43 10.62
C THR A 266 -26.99 -13.34 11.61
N ARG A 267 -27.73 -13.98 12.53
CA ARG A 267 -27.16 -14.99 13.44
C ARG A 267 -26.68 -16.24 12.71
N ALA A 268 -27.37 -16.64 11.63
CA ALA A 268 -26.96 -17.76 10.80
C ALA A 268 -25.71 -17.42 9.97
N ALA A 269 -25.58 -16.19 9.46
CA ALA A 269 -24.40 -15.74 8.73
C ALA A 269 -23.15 -15.69 9.64
N ASP A 270 -23.26 -15.10 10.84
CA ASP A 270 -22.16 -15.05 11.81
C ASP A 270 -21.73 -16.48 12.25
N ALA A 271 -22.70 -17.37 12.47
CA ALA A 271 -22.41 -18.78 12.80
C ALA A 271 -21.83 -19.59 11.62
N LEU A 272 -22.22 -19.29 10.39
CA LEU A 272 -21.66 -19.90 9.17
C LEU A 272 -20.22 -19.45 8.93
N VAL A 273 -19.89 -18.18 9.19
CA VAL A 273 -18.51 -17.68 9.10
C VAL A 273 -17.63 -18.37 10.15
N GLU A 274 -18.08 -18.46 11.41
CA GLU A 274 -17.35 -19.20 12.45
C GLU A 274 -17.19 -20.70 12.12
N GLY A 275 -18.20 -21.31 11.50
CA GLY A 275 -18.20 -22.71 11.07
C GLY A 275 -17.27 -22.98 9.88
N THR A 276 -17.31 -22.13 8.86
CA THR A 276 -16.50 -22.26 7.63
C THR A 276 -15.01 -22.04 7.91
N VAL A 277 -14.71 -21.06 8.77
CA VAL A 277 -13.35 -20.84 9.29
C VAL A 277 -12.87 -22.10 10.00
N LYS A 278 -13.67 -22.69 10.91
CA LYS A 278 -13.31 -23.97 11.58
C LYS A 278 -13.15 -25.17 10.64
N GLU A 279 -14.00 -25.34 9.64
CA GLU A 279 -13.90 -26.45 8.67
C GLU A 279 -12.66 -26.33 7.76
N TYR A 280 -12.26 -25.11 7.40
CA TYR A 280 -11.02 -24.85 6.65
C TYR A 280 -9.76 -25.32 7.42
N TYR A 281 -9.72 -25.16 8.75
CA TYR A 281 -8.59 -25.64 9.57
C TYR A 281 -8.61 -27.15 9.84
N LEU A 282 -9.79 -27.77 9.92
CA LEU A 282 -9.92 -29.22 10.13
C LEU A 282 -9.50 -30.03 8.89
N THR A 283 -9.61 -29.46 7.69
CA THR A 283 -9.22 -30.13 6.44
C THR A 283 -7.75 -29.95 6.06
N ARG A 284 -7.04 -28.98 6.62
CA ARG A 284 -5.59 -28.75 6.40
C ARG A 284 -4.65 -29.29 7.48
N SER A 285 -5.19 -29.83 8.57
CA SER A 285 -4.41 -30.41 9.68
C SER A 285 -4.20 -31.94 9.58
N ASN A 286 -4.47 -32.54 8.42
CA ASN A 286 -4.21 -33.95 8.10
C ASN A 286 -3.24 -34.08 6.92
#